data_AF-A0A916Y434-F1
#
_entry.id   AF-A0A916Y434-F1
#
_cell.length_a   1.000
_cell.length_b   1.000
_cell.length_c   1.000
_cell.angle_alpha   90.00
_cell.angle_beta   90.00
_cell.angle_gamma   90.00
#
_symmetry.space_group_name_H-M   'P 1'
#
loop_
_entity.id
_entity.type
_entity.pdbx_description
1 polymer ?
#
loop_
_entity_poly.entity_id
_entity_poly.type
_entity_poly.pdbx_seq_one_letter_code
_entity_poly.pdbx_strand_id
1 'polypeptide(L)'
;MPRKKSAGENAWIDPDDAPELTDAYFDRADLYHGEVLIRRGRPPLAEPKRQVTLRLSPEVLDHFKAGGPGWQTRIDETLKRAITQK
;
A
#
# COMPACT_ATOMS: atom_id res chain seq x y z
N MET A 1 27.52 36.87 54.85
CA MET A 1 26.29 36.61 54.08
C MET A 1 26.47 35.30 53.32
N PRO A 2 25.72 34.22 53.59
CA PRO A 2 25.86 32.99 52.82
C PRO A 2 25.24 33.15 51.42
N ARG A 3 25.98 32.74 50.37
CA ARG A 3 25.50 32.76 48.97
C ARG A 3 24.37 31.75 48.78
N LYS A 4 23.29 32.18 48.13
CA LYS A 4 22.17 31.32 47.73
C LYS A 4 22.65 30.31 46.67
N LYS A 5 22.44 29.02 46.91
CA LYS A 5 22.78 27.95 45.95
C LYS A 5 21.91 28.08 44.71
N SER A 6 22.49 27.85 43.54
CA SER A 6 21.80 27.85 42.25
C SER A 6 20.68 26.81 42.26
N ALA A 7 19.50 27.22 41.80
CA ALA A 7 18.35 26.34 41.67
C ALA A 7 18.75 25.16 40.75
N GLY A 8 18.56 23.93 41.24
CA GLY A 8 18.69 22.74 40.42
C GLY A 8 17.65 22.77 39.29
N GLU A 9 17.99 22.16 38.16
CA GLU A 9 17.09 22.08 37.00
C GLU A 9 15.70 21.58 37.42
N ASN A 10 14.68 22.37 37.09
CA ASN A 10 13.30 22.02 37.36
C ASN A 10 12.89 20.88 36.43
N ALA A 11 12.87 19.64 36.94
CA ALA A 11 12.37 18.45 36.25
C ALA A 11 10.82 18.34 36.29
N TRP A 12 10.13 19.47 36.23
CA TRP A 12 8.68 19.49 36.04
C TRP A 12 8.42 19.61 34.55
N ILE A 13 8.03 18.48 33.96
CA ILE A 13 7.55 18.41 32.60
C ILE A 13 6.08 18.80 32.67
N ASP A 14 5.75 19.95 32.10
CA ASP A 14 4.37 20.40 31.99
C ASP A 14 3.60 19.34 31.18
N PRO A 15 2.50 18.77 31.70
CA PRO A 15 1.66 17.83 30.95
C PRO A 15 1.17 18.36 29.60
N ASP A 16 1.14 19.69 29.44
CA ASP A 16 0.76 20.37 28.21
C ASP A 16 1.97 20.63 27.27
N ASP A 17 3.21 20.31 27.68
CA ASP A 17 4.40 20.45 26.84
C ASP A 17 4.47 19.30 25.81
N ALA A 18 4.37 19.67 24.53
CA ALA A 18 4.38 18.69 23.45
C ALA A 18 5.78 18.08 23.27
N PRO A 19 5.90 16.77 23.00
CA PRO A 19 7.19 16.16 22.73
C PRO A 19 7.81 16.73 21.45
N GLU A 20 9.15 16.79 21.44
CA GLU A 20 9.92 17.25 20.28
C GLU A 20 9.67 16.38 19.03
N LEU A 21 9.46 17.05 17.90
CA LEU A 21 9.26 16.44 16.57
C LEU A 21 10.61 15.97 16.00
N THR A 22 11.17 14.93 16.59
CA THR A 22 12.45 14.32 16.17
C THR A 22 12.32 13.51 14.87
N ASP A 23 13.44 13.20 14.21
CA ASP A 23 13.45 12.35 13.00
C ASP A 23 12.77 10.98 13.25
N ALA A 24 12.98 10.39 14.43
CA ALA A 24 12.33 9.14 14.83
C ALA A 24 10.80 9.26 14.94
N TYR A 25 10.26 10.45 15.18
CA TYR A 25 8.82 10.72 15.10
C TYR A 25 8.34 10.67 13.65
N PHE A 26 9.08 11.27 12.71
CA PHE A 26 8.74 11.28 11.29
C PHE A 26 8.87 9.89 10.64
N ASP A 27 9.83 9.07 11.06
CA ASP A 27 10.03 7.72 10.53
C ASP A 27 8.82 6.80 10.72
N ARG A 28 8.08 7.00 11.83
CA ARG A 28 6.86 6.25 12.17
C ARG A 28 5.57 7.00 11.83
N ALA A 29 5.67 8.22 11.31
CA ALA A 29 4.51 9.05 11.04
C ALA A 29 3.77 8.59 9.79
N ASP A 30 2.44 8.69 9.84
CA ASP A 30 1.58 8.51 8.68
C ASP A 30 1.53 9.80 7.85
N LEU A 31 1.70 9.70 6.53
CA LEU A 31 1.64 10.84 5.63
C LEU A 31 0.21 11.03 5.11
N TYR A 32 -0.37 12.20 5.36
CA TYR A 32 -1.70 12.56 4.89
C TYR A 32 -1.64 13.66 3.82
N HIS A 33 -2.57 13.62 2.87
CA HIS A 33 -2.90 14.74 1.99
C HIS A 33 -4.38 15.09 2.18
N GLY A 34 -4.64 16.18 2.89
CA GLY A 34 -5.98 16.45 3.42
C GLY A 34 -6.39 15.36 4.42
N GLU A 35 -7.57 14.77 4.22
CA GLU A 35 -8.07 13.66 5.06
C GLU A 35 -7.62 12.27 4.58
N VAL A 36 -6.83 12.19 3.50
CA VAL A 36 -6.46 10.92 2.85
C VAL A 36 -5.06 10.47 3.27
N LEU A 37 -4.98 9.27 3.85
CA LEU A 37 -3.72 8.59 4.18
C LEU A 37 -3.01 8.11 2.89
N ILE A 38 -1.81 8.63 2.63
CA ILE A 38 -0.95 8.16 1.54
C ILE A 38 -0.23 6.88 1.99
N ARG A 39 -0.77 5.74 1.55
CA ARG A 39 -0.11 4.44 1.79
C ARG A 39 1.11 4.28 0.90
N ARG A 40 2.23 3.85 1.49
CA ARG A 40 3.44 3.49 0.76
C ARG A 40 3.15 2.25 -0.12
N GLY A 41 3.43 2.32 -1.42
CA GLY A 41 3.24 1.22 -2.36
C GLY A 41 2.86 1.64 -3.78
N ARG A 42 2.65 0.66 -4.67
CA ARG A 42 2.13 0.91 -6.02
C ARG A 42 0.69 1.43 -5.91
N PRO A 43 0.34 2.55 -6.57
CA PRO A 43 -1.04 3.02 -6.60
C PRO A 43 -2.01 1.93 -7.06
N PRO A 44 -3.22 1.85 -6.47
CA PRO A 44 -4.21 0.90 -6.92
C PRO A 44 -4.57 1.15 -8.39
N LEU A 45 -4.73 0.08 -9.17
CA LEU A 45 -5.25 0.18 -10.54
C LEU A 45 -6.72 0.60 -10.49
N ALA A 46 -7.13 1.52 -11.37
CA ALA A 46 -8.52 1.97 -11.46
C ALA A 46 -9.49 0.80 -11.79
N GLU A 47 -9.06 -0.09 -12.69
CA GLU A 47 -9.86 -1.25 -13.11
C GLU A 47 -9.00 -2.53 -13.09
N PRO A 48 -8.87 -3.21 -11.93
CA PRO A 48 -8.10 -4.45 -11.84
C PRO A 48 -8.84 -5.63 -12.47
N LYS A 49 -8.09 -6.60 -13.00
CA LYS A 49 -8.64 -7.90 -13.42
C LYS A 49 -9.26 -8.60 -12.20
N ARG A 50 -10.46 -9.15 -12.37
CA ARG A 50 -11.14 -9.89 -11.30
C ARG A 50 -10.67 -11.35 -11.31
N GLN A 51 -10.22 -11.85 -10.17
CA GLN A 51 -9.96 -13.27 -10.00
C GLN A 51 -11.29 -14.02 -9.89
N VAL A 52 -11.51 -14.97 -10.78
CA VAL A 52 -12.73 -15.79 -10.82
C VAL A 52 -12.36 -17.27 -10.92
N THR A 53 -13.19 -18.13 -10.33
CA THR A 53 -13.07 -19.58 -10.46
C THR A 53 -13.98 -20.04 -11.61
N LEU A 54 -13.39 -20.32 -12.78
CA LEU A 54 -14.09 -20.80 -13.97
C LEU A 54 -13.57 -22.18 -14.37
N ARG A 55 -14.48 -23.10 -14.72
CA ARG A 55 -14.11 -24.40 -15.32
C ARG A 55 -14.08 -24.24 -16.84
N LEU A 56 -12.95 -24.62 -17.43
CA LEU A 56 -12.74 -24.64 -18.87
C LEU A 56 -12.60 -26.09 -19.35
N SER A 57 -12.91 -26.36 -20.62
CA SER A 57 -12.68 -27.69 -21.18
C SER A 57 -11.19 -28.04 -21.19
N PRO A 58 -10.83 -29.33 -21.08
CA PRO A 58 -9.42 -29.76 -21.11
C PRO A 58 -8.69 -29.30 -22.38
N GLU A 59 -9.32 -29.43 -23.54
CA GLU A 59 -8.74 -29.05 -24.84
C GLU A 59 -8.32 -27.57 -24.89
N VAL A 60 -9.13 -26.68 -24.31
CA VAL A 60 -8.81 -25.24 -24.24
C VAL A 60 -7.62 -25.01 -23.32
N LEU A 61 -7.61 -25.64 -22.14
CA LEU A 61 -6.49 -25.50 -21.21
C LEU A 61 -5.18 -26.01 -21.82
N ASP A 62 -5.22 -27.17 -22.47
CA ASP A 62 -4.06 -27.80 -23.08
C ASP A 62 -3.51 -26.96 -24.22
N HIS A 63 -4.38 -26.43 -25.09
CA HIS A 63 -3.98 -25.52 -26.17
C HIS A 63 -3.23 -24.28 -25.65
N PHE A 64 -3.78 -23.59 -24.65
CA PHE A 64 -3.13 -22.37 -24.13
C PHE A 64 -1.87 -22.69 -23.31
N LYS A 65 -1.89 -23.75 -22.48
CA LYS A 65 -0.74 -24.16 -21.67
C LYS A 65 0.44 -24.64 -22.51
N ALA A 66 0.19 -25.31 -23.64
CA ALA A 66 1.24 -25.73 -24.57
C ALA A 66 2.09 -24.55 -25.08
N GLY A 67 1.48 -23.36 -25.13
CA GLY A 67 2.19 -22.14 -25.50
C GLY A 67 3.11 -21.55 -24.42
N GLY A 68 3.21 -22.15 -23.22
CA GLY A 68 4.16 -21.75 -22.18
C GLY A 68 3.69 -20.60 -21.26
N PRO A 69 4.63 -19.87 -20.63
CA PRO A 69 4.33 -18.77 -19.72
C PRO A 69 3.38 -17.72 -20.33
N GLY A 70 2.52 -17.11 -19.51
CA GLY A 70 1.55 -16.12 -20.00
C GLY A 70 0.34 -16.69 -20.74
N TRP A 71 0.10 -18.00 -20.67
CA TRP A 71 -1.10 -18.62 -21.25
C TRP A 71 -2.41 -18.05 -20.69
N GLN A 72 -2.43 -17.64 -19.41
CA GLN A 72 -3.57 -16.96 -18.78
C GLN A 72 -3.88 -15.59 -19.39
N THR A 73 -2.84 -14.84 -19.79
CA THR A 73 -3.03 -13.56 -20.49
C THR A 73 -3.60 -13.78 -21.88
N ARG A 74 -3.11 -14.80 -22.60
CA ARG A 74 -3.59 -15.15 -23.95
C ARG A 74 -5.06 -15.58 -23.95
N ILE A 75 -5.48 -16.40 -22.98
CA ILE A 75 -6.88 -16.80 -22.90
C ILE A 75 -7.80 -15.61 -22.54
N ASP A 76 -7.37 -14.70 -21.66
CA ASP A 76 -8.09 -13.45 -21.36
C ASP A 76 -8.25 -12.58 -22.62
N GLU A 77 -7.19 -12.42 -23.43
CA GLU A 77 -7.26 -11.70 -24.70
C GLU A 77 -8.22 -12.34 -25.70
N THR A 78 -8.22 -13.67 -25.82
CA THR A 78 -9.15 -14.39 -26.70
C THR A 78 -10.60 -14.19 -26.26
N LEU A 79 -10.88 -14.28 -24.96
CA LEU A 79 -12.22 -14.02 -24.42
C LEU A 79 -12.68 -12.57 -24.66
N LYS A 80 -11.76 -11.60 -24.53
CA LYS A 80 -12.04 -10.20 -24.87
C LYS A 80 -12.37 -10.02 -26.35
N ARG A 81 -11.61 -10.64 -27.25
CA ARG A 81 -11.89 -10.58 -28.70
C ARG A 81 -13.26 -11.16 -29.02
N ALA A 82 -13.66 -12.25 -28.37
CA ALA A 82 -14.95 -12.89 -28.59
C ALA A 82 -16.15 -12.01 -28.19
N ILE A 83 -16.01 -11.15 -27.17
CA ILE A 83 -17.09 -10.21 -26.79
C ILE A 83 -17.12 -8.94 -27.65
N THR A 84 -15.99 -8.54 -28.24
CA THR A 84 -15.90 -7.35 -29.11
C THR A 84 -16.31 -7.64 -30.55
N GLN A 85 -16.15 -8.88 -31.03
CA GLN A 85 -16.57 -9.30 -32.38
C GLN A 85 -18.08 -9.57 -32.50
N LYS A 86 -18.89 -9.04 -31.59
CA LYS A 86 -20.33 -9.23 -31.50
C LYS A 86 -21.04 -7.91 -31.73
#